data_AF-A0A3R7U2Q0-F1
#
_entry.id   AF-A0A3R7U2Q0-F1
#
_cell.length_a   1.000
_cell.length_b   1.000
_cell.length_c   1.000
_cell.angle_alpha   90.00
_cell.angle_beta   90.00
_cell.angle_gamma   90.00
#
_symmetry.space_group_name_H-M   'P 1'
#
loop_
_entity.id
_entity.type
_entity.pdbx_description
1 polymer ?
#
loop_
_entity_poly.entity_id
_entity_poly.type
_entity_poly.pdbx_seq_one_letter_code
_entity_poly.pdbx_strand_id
1 'polypeptide(L)'
;MSEAVQEKAPFWLRDNFAPVFEERTETNLNVIGRIPEALSGCLMRNGANPQSGESAHWFLGNGMLHGTRIEGGQAKWYRNRYVKTPLYLKPDGNVMDGLGDMTM
;
A
#
# COMPACT_ATOMS: atom_id res chain seq x y z
N MET A 1 -1.97 16.00 9.34
CA MET A 1 -3.44 15.86 9.46
C MET A 1 -3.76 15.67 10.92
N SER A 2 -4.61 16.52 11.50
CA SER A 2 -4.98 16.43 12.92
C SER A 2 -5.86 15.20 13.18
N GLU A 3 -5.77 14.62 14.39
CA GLU A 3 -6.59 13.49 14.85
C GLU A 3 -8.10 13.72 14.62
N ALA A 4 -8.56 14.98 14.71
CA ALA A 4 -9.95 15.37 14.51
C ALA A 4 -10.50 15.11 13.09
N VAL A 5 -9.66 14.96 12.07
CA VAL A 5 -10.10 14.64 10.69
C VAL A 5 -10.40 13.15 10.53
N GLN A 6 -9.78 12.28 11.35
CA GLN A 6 -9.96 10.83 11.24
C GLN A 6 -11.28 10.32 11.82
N GLU A 7 -11.89 11.06 12.77
CA GLU A 7 -13.10 10.61 13.47
C GLU A 7 -14.37 10.62 12.59
N LYS A 8 -14.38 11.44 11.53
CA LYS A 8 -15.50 11.55 10.57
C LYS A 8 -15.29 10.80 9.26
N ALA A 9 -14.07 10.31 9.00
CA ALA A 9 -13.78 9.57 7.77
C ALA A 9 -14.42 8.17 7.82
N PRO A 10 -14.82 7.60 6.66
CA PRO A 10 -15.18 6.19 6.58
C PRO A 10 -14.11 5.29 7.18
N PHE A 11 -14.51 4.11 7.69
CA PHE A 11 -13.55 3.22 8.38
C PHE A 11 -12.36 2.79 7.50
N TRP A 12 -12.54 2.77 6.18
CA TRP A 12 -11.49 2.45 5.20
C TRP A 12 -10.54 3.60 4.87
N LEU A 13 -10.64 4.74 5.56
CA LEU A 13 -9.77 5.92 5.38
C LEU A 13 -9.19 6.43 6.71
N ARG A 14 -9.32 5.66 7.80
CA ARG A 14 -8.84 6.05 9.13
C ARG A 14 -7.99 4.97 9.78
N ASP A 15 -7.23 5.35 10.79
CA ASP A 15 -6.38 4.44 11.56
C ASP A 15 -5.47 3.60 10.65
N ASN A 16 -5.45 2.27 10.84
CA ASN A 16 -4.66 1.34 10.02
C ASN A 16 -5.12 1.24 8.56
N PHE A 17 -6.25 1.84 8.20
CA PHE A 17 -6.78 1.92 6.83
C PHE A 17 -6.57 3.31 6.22
N ALA A 18 -5.94 4.23 6.95
CA ALA A 18 -5.63 5.54 6.40
C ALA A 18 -4.68 5.41 5.19
N PRO A 19 -4.87 6.21 4.13
CA PRO A 19 -3.99 6.18 2.97
C PRO A 19 -2.53 6.51 3.32
N VAL A 20 -1.61 5.77 2.70
CA VAL A 20 -0.17 6.01 2.74
C VAL A 20 0.21 6.87 1.53
N PHE A 21 0.61 8.12 1.78
CA PHE A 21 0.91 9.05 0.69
C PHE A 21 2.34 8.91 0.13
N GLU A 22 3.28 8.44 0.96
CA GLU A 22 4.70 8.41 0.62
C GLU A 22 5.13 7.05 0.09
N GLU A 23 5.85 7.03 -1.03
CA GLU A 23 6.65 5.89 -1.45
C GLU A 23 8.02 5.94 -0.75
N ARG A 24 8.31 4.93 0.07
CA ARG A 24 9.52 4.85 0.89
C ARG A 24 10.44 3.73 0.44
N THR A 25 11.71 3.90 0.73
CA THR A 25 12.74 2.85 0.65
C THR A 25 13.50 2.88 1.95
N GLU A 26 13.26 1.90 2.80
CA GLU A 26 13.93 1.78 4.10
C GLU A 26 14.89 0.60 4.06
N THR A 27 16.17 0.83 4.34
CA THR A 27 17.20 -0.22 4.40
C THR A 27 17.74 -0.45 5.80
N ASN A 28 17.45 0.46 6.74
CA ASN A 28 17.88 0.35 8.13
C ASN A 28 16.70 -0.07 9.01
N LEU A 29 16.29 -1.33 8.89
CA LEU A 29 15.16 -1.88 9.62
C LEU A 29 15.59 -2.45 10.97
N ASN A 30 14.90 -2.04 12.03
CA ASN A 30 15.12 -2.62 13.36
C ASN A 30 14.59 -4.05 13.41
N VAL A 31 15.40 -4.99 13.90
CA VAL A 31 15.04 -6.39 14.11
C VAL A 31 15.09 -6.68 15.60
N ILE A 32 13.96 -7.08 16.17
CA ILE A 32 13.86 -7.54 17.56
C ILE A 32 13.82 -9.07 17.54
N GLY A 33 14.78 -9.72 18.23
CA GLY A 33 14.95 -11.17 18.19
C GLY A 33 15.89 -11.63 17.07
N ARG A 34 15.61 -12.80 16.46
CA ARG A 34 16.44 -13.38 15.39
C ARG A 34 15.59 -13.84 14.22
N ILE A 35 15.97 -13.43 13.00
CA ILE A 35 15.41 -13.95 11.76
C ILE A 35 16.15 -15.25 11.40
N PRO A 36 15.46 -16.36 11.09
CA PRO A 36 16.11 -17.60 10.64
C PRO A 36 16.90 -17.38 9.35
N GLU A 37 18.14 -17.85 9.28
CA GLU A 37 19.01 -17.68 8.10
C GLU A 37 18.46 -18.36 6.84
N ALA A 38 17.73 -19.46 7.02
CA ALA A 38 17.08 -20.18 5.93
C ALA A 38 15.87 -19.44 5.34
N LEU A 39 15.30 -18.44 6.05
CA LEU A 39 14.22 -17.62 5.50
C LEU A 39 14.84 -16.61 4.52
N SER A 40 14.63 -16.86 3.23
CA SER A 40 15.15 -16.02 2.15
C SER A 40 14.05 -15.80 1.12
N GLY A 41 13.65 -14.54 0.92
CA GLY A 41 12.54 -14.22 0.04
C GLY A 41 12.04 -12.79 0.21
N CYS A 42 11.06 -12.43 -0.60
CA CYS A 42 10.36 -11.15 -0.50
C CYS A 42 8.91 -11.40 -0.11
N LEU A 43 8.50 -10.89 1.05
CA LEU A 43 7.09 -10.83 1.40
C LEU A 43 6.48 -9.63 0.67
N MET A 44 5.58 -9.89 -0.27
CA MET A 44 4.83 -8.86 -0.98
C MET A 44 3.36 -8.88 -0.57
N ARG A 45 2.78 -7.70 -0.37
CA ARG A 45 1.34 -7.50 -0.12
C ARG A 45 0.81 -6.39 -1.01
N ASN A 46 -0.39 -6.56 -1.53
CA ASN A 46 -1.13 -5.53 -2.25
C ASN A 46 -2.29 -4.99 -1.40
N GLY A 47 -2.64 -3.73 -1.64
CA GLY A 47 -3.83 -3.10 -1.04
C GLY A 47 -4.32 -1.92 -1.88
N ALA A 48 -5.59 -1.58 -1.70
CA ALA A 48 -6.13 -0.31 -2.20
C ALA A 48 -5.58 0.82 -1.32
N ASN A 49 -5.03 1.85 -1.96
CA ASN A 49 -4.42 3.00 -1.33
C ASN A 49 -4.73 4.23 -2.19
N PRO A 50 -5.80 4.99 -1.91
CA PRO A 50 -6.19 6.11 -2.75
C PRO A 50 -5.16 7.25 -2.63
N GLN A 51 -4.51 7.59 -3.75
CA GLN A 51 -3.50 8.63 -3.80
C GLN A 51 -4.08 10.02 -3.48
N SER A 52 -5.36 10.25 -3.82
CA SER A 52 -6.10 11.47 -3.49
C SER A 52 -6.39 11.63 -2.00
N GLY A 53 -6.29 10.54 -1.22
CA GLY A 53 -6.76 10.49 0.16
C GLY A 53 -8.25 10.16 0.30
N GLU A 54 -8.99 10.04 -0.81
CA GLU A 54 -10.43 9.80 -0.82
C GLU A 54 -10.78 8.52 -1.58
N SER A 55 -11.79 7.80 -1.10
CA SER A 55 -12.35 6.65 -1.81
C SER A 55 -13.80 6.37 -1.40
N ALA A 56 -14.62 6.00 -2.37
CA ALA A 56 -16.01 5.62 -2.16
C ALA A 56 -16.17 4.26 -1.45
N HIS A 57 -15.18 3.37 -1.50
CA HIS A 57 -15.26 2.04 -0.89
C HIS A 57 -13.87 1.47 -0.60
N TRP A 58 -13.74 0.60 0.41
CA TRP A 58 -12.45 0.00 0.81
C TRP A 58 -11.68 -0.65 -0.35
N PHE A 59 -12.36 -1.29 -1.31
CA PHE A 59 -11.72 -1.95 -2.45
C PHE A 59 -11.32 -1.01 -3.58
N LEU A 60 -11.76 0.25 -3.52
CA LEU A 60 -11.57 1.24 -4.57
C LEU A 60 -10.42 2.16 -4.14
N GLY A 61 -9.43 2.29 -5.01
CA GLY A 61 -8.23 3.08 -4.74
C GLY A 61 -7.09 2.63 -5.64
N ASN A 62 -6.03 3.42 -5.73
CA ASN A 62 -4.84 3.03 -6.48
C ASN A 62 -4.22 1.79 -5.83
N GLY A 63 -3.68 0.87 -6.63
CA GLY A 63 -2.96 -0.28 -6.08
C GLY A 63 -1.62 0.18 -5.51
N MET A 64 -1.30 -0.21 -4.28
CA MET A 64 0.04 -0.08 -3.72
C MET A 64 0.57 -1.45 -3.31
N LEU A 65 1.80 -1.75 -3.72
CA LEU A 65 2.54 -2.92 -3.26
C LEU A 65 3.44 -2.51 -2.10
N HIS A 66 3.48 -3.35 -1.08
CA HIS A 66 4.42 -3.30 0.03
C HIS A 66 5.29 -4.54 -0.02
N GLY A 67 6.59 -4.36 0.03
CA GLY A 67 7.58 -5.44 -0.04
C GLY A 67 8.58 -5.37 1.10
N THR A 68 8.88 -6.52 1.69
CA THR A 68 9.97 -6.68 2.65
C THR A 68 10.88 -7.83 2.21
N ARG A 69 12.15 -7.52 1.92
CA ARG A 69 13.16 -8.54 1.58
C ARG A 69 13.84 -9.03 2.83
N ILE A 70 13.83 -10.34 3.01
CA ILE A 70 14.56 -11.05 4.06
C ILE A 70 15.57 -11.97 3.39
N GLU A 71 16.81 -11.97 3.89
CA GLU A 71 17.87 -12.82 3.37
C GLU A 71 19.00 -12.94 4.39
N GLY A 72 19.49 -14.18 4.62
CA GLY A 72 20.66 -14.42 5.46
C GLY A 72 20.51 -13.90 6.89
N GLY A 73 19.32 -14.07 7.49
CA GLY A 73 19.03 -13.62 8.85
C GLY A 73 18.85 -12.11 9.01
N GLN A 74 18.70 -11.35 7.92
CA GLN A 74 18.54 -9.89 7.94
C GLN A 74 17.28 -9.44 7.18
N ALA A 75 16.62 -8.39 7.68
CA ALA A 75 15.63 -7.63 6.93
C ALA A 75 16.37 -6.59 6.06
N LYS A 76 16.56 -6.89 4.77
CA LYS A 76 17.41 -6.11 3.86
C LYS A 76 16.79 -4.78 3.48
N TRP A 77 15.48 -4.76 3.25
CA TRP A 77 14.75 -3.53 2.95
C TRP A 77 13.25 -3.70 3.10
N TYR A 78 12.58 -2.58 3.32
CA TYR A 78 11.15 -2.37 3.10
C TYR A 78 10.97 -1.33 1.99
N ARG A 79 10.01 -1.56 1.08
CA ARG A 79 9.65 -0.63 0.02
C ARG A 79 8.15 -0.68 -0.21
N ASN A 80 7.55 0.47 -0.48
CA ASN A 80 6.20 0.54 -1.03
C ASN A 80 6.17 1.34 -2.33
N ARG A 81 5.43 0.87 -3.33
CA ARG A 81 5.27 1.55 -4.62
C ARG A 81 3.85 1.46 -5.11
N TYR A 82 3.35 2.55 -5.69
CA TYR A 82 2.12 2.52 -6.47
C TYR A 82 2.31 1.65 -7.72
N VAL A 83 1.31 0.84 -8.00
CA VAL A 83 1.20 0.14 -9.27
C VAL A 83 0.72 1.15 -10.30
N LYS A 84 1.46 1.29 -11.40
CA LYS A 84 1.17 2.25 -12.47
C LYS A 84 0.02 1.78 -13.37
N THR A 85 -1.16 1.62 -12.79
CA THR A 85 -2.41 1.31 -13.50
C THR A 85 -2.97 2.55 -14.21
N PRO A 86 -3.94 2.43 -15.13
CA PRO A 86 -4.59 3.59 -15.73
C PRO A 86 -5.17 4.57 -14.70
N LEU A 87 -5.75 4.07 -13.61
CA LEU A 87 -6.25 4.88 -12.50
C LEU A 87 -5.14 5.67 -11.78
N TYR A 88 -3.93 5.12 -11.70
CA TYR A 88 -2.77 5.87 -11.19
C TYR A 88 -2.34 7.00 -12.13
N LEU A 89 -2.35 6.75 -13.44
CA LEU A 89 -1.92 7.72 -14.44
C LEU A 89 -2.94 8.84 -14.69
N LYS A 90 -4.21 8.60 -14.35
CA LYS A 90 -5.33 9.54 -14.49
C LYS A 90 -6.05 9.67 -13.14
N PRO A 91 -5.59 10.56 -12.25
CA PRO A 91 -6.17 10.71 -10.91
C PRO A 91 -7.66 11.09 -10.92
N ASP A 92 -8.10 11.83 -11.94
CA ASP A 92 -9.51 12.19 -12.16
C ASP A 92 -10.28 11.15 -12.98
N GLY A 93 -9.64 10.03 -13.31
CA GLY A 93 -10.22 8.94 -14.09
C GLY A 93 -11.28 8.19 -13.28
N ASN A 94 -12.23 7.57 -13.97
CA ASN A 94 -13.24 6.76 -13.29
C ASN A 94 -12.56 5.48 -12.78
N VAL A 95 -12.75 5.15 -11.51
CA VAL A 95 -12.25 3.89 -10.93
C VAL A 95 -12.69 2.65 -11.73
N MET A 96 -13.87 2.74 -12.37
CA MET A 96 -14.40 1.69 -13.24
C MET A 96 -13.56 1.50 -14.52
N ASP A 97 -12.85 2.52 -14.99
CA ASP A 97 -11.94 2.41 -16.16
C ASP A 97 -10.79 1.43 -15.88
N GLY A 98 -10.49 1.18 -14.60
CA GLY A 98 -9.48 0.21 -14.16
C GLY A 98 -9.96 -1.24 -14.08
N LEU A 99 -11.26 -1.51 -14.17
CA LEU A 99 -11.83 -2.86 -14.04
C LEU A 99 -11.78 -3.68 -15.33
N GLY A 100 -11.54 -3.03 -16.48
CA GLY A 100 -11.55 -3.69 -17.78
C GLY A 100 -12.96 -4.07 -18.25
N ASP A 101 -13.03 -4.92 -19.28
CA ASP A 101 -14.30 -5.45 -19.78
C ASP A 101 -14.85 -6.51 -18.81
N MET A 102 -15.96 -6.20 -18.15
CA MET A 102 -16.64 -7.06 -17.19
C MET A 102 -17.85 -7.79 -17.81
N THR A 103 -18.06 -7.68 -19.14
CA THR A 103 -19.10 -8.42 -19.86
C THR A 103 -18.58 -9.82 -20.21
N MET A 104 -18.68 -10.73 -19.24
CA MET A 104 -18.53 -12.17 -19.48
C MET A 104 -19.87 -12.76 -19.92
#